data_AF-A0A2I0KU25-F1
#
_entry.id   AF-A0A2I0KU25-F1
#
_cell.length_a   1.000
_cell.length_b   1.000
_cell.length_c   1.000
_cell.angle_alpha   90.00
_cell.angle_beta   90.00
_cell.angle_gamma   90.00
#
_symmetry.space_group_name_H-M   'P 1'
#
loop_
_entity.id
_entity.type
_entity.pdbx_description
1 polymer ?
#
loop_
_entity_poly.entity_id
_entity_poly.type
_entity_poly.pdbx_seq_one_letter_code
_entity_poly.pdbx_strand_id
1 'polypeptide(L)'
;MNVSLAMKKDTEADKAFGWVLEMYAYAVSSALHGVGNILYKDFMIQLGEKFIIHYTYGCDYNMKDELTYGKIGEWRFDKRSIDQVAPLRNLPLPPTGVTESVVTLVKMVNEATANIPNWGS
;
A
#
# COMPACT_ATOMS: atom_id res chain seq x y z
N MET A 1 -9.23 2.84 16.35
CA MET A 1 -8.67 1.69 17.10
C MET A 1 -7.78 0.94 16.12
N ASN A 2 -6.53 0.62 16.46
CA ASN A 2 -5.58 -0.04 15.52
C ASN A 2 -5.87 -1.55 15.39
N VAL A 3 -7.12 -1.92 15.12
CA VAL A 3 -7.58 -3.32 15.03
C VAL A 3 -6.85 -4.05 13.91
N SER A 4 -6.57 -3.37 12.80
CA SER A 4 -5.84 -3.94 11.68
C SER A 4 -4.44 -4.43 12.08
N LEU A 5 -3.70 -3.59 12.81
CA LEU A 5 -2.37 -3.92 13.33
C LEU A 5 -2.44 -4.94 14.46
N ALA A 6 -3.44 -4.85 15.33
CA ALA A 6 -3.62 -5.81 16.43
C ALA A 6 -3.85 -7.22 15.90
N MET A 7 -4.73 -7.38 14.90
CA MET A 7 -4.96 -8.67 14.24
C MET A 7 -3.68 -9.21 13.60
N LYS A 8 -2.90 -8.37 12.91
CA LYS A 8 -1.65 -8.81 12.27
C LYS A 8 -0.55 -9.18 13.27
N LYS A 9 -0.55 -8.58 14.47
CA LYS A 9 0.40 -8.89 15.55
C LYS A 9 0.03 -10.12 16.36
N ASP A 10 -1.21 -10.59 16.24
CA ASP A 10 -1.65 -11.83 16.87
C ASP A 10 -1.00 -13.04 16.19
N THR A 11 -0.20 -13.80 16.95
CA THR A 11 0.61 -14.89 16.38
C THR A 11 -0.23 -16.07 15.92
N GLU A 12 -1.36 -16.35 16.59
CA GLU A 12 -2.23 -17.46 16.21
C GLU A 12 -2.99 -17.13 14.92
N ALA A 13 -3.55 -15.92 14.85
CA ALA A 13 -4.23 -15.44 13.66
C ALA A 13 -3.28 -15.33 12.47
N ASP A 14 -2.08 -14.75 12.66
CA ASP A 14 -1.11 -14.61 11.56
C ASP A 14 -0.64 -15.96 11.03
N LYS A 15 -0.43 -16.93 11.94
CA LYS A 15 -0.11 -18.30 11.55
C LYS A 15 -1.24 -18.98 10.76
N ALA A 16 -2.49 -18.75 11.16
CA ALA A 16 -3.65 -19.38 10.53
C ALA A 16 -4.01 -18.75 9.17
N PHE A 17 -3.94 -17.43 9.05
CA PHE A 17 -4.47 -16.69 7.90
C PHE A 17 -3.39 -16.02 7.05
N GLY A 18 -2.17 -15.87 7.55
CA GLY A 18 -1.03 -15.33 6.83
C GLY A 18 -1.28 -13.96 6.21
N TRP A 19 -0.94 -13.81 4.93
CA TRP A 19 -1.09 -12.53 4.22
C TRP A 19 -2.57 -12.13 4.04
N VAL A 20 -3.50 -13.09 3.96
CA VAL A 20 -4.94 -12.83 3.81
C VAL A 20 -5.51 -12.14 5.05
N LEU A 21 -4.88 -12.34 6.22
CA LEU A 21 -5.26 -11.67 7.45
C LEU A 21 -5.28 -10.16 7.30
N GLU A 22 -4.39 -9.59 6.49
CA GLU A 22 -4.36 -8.14 6.23
C GLU A 22 -5.64 -7.65 5.54
N MET A 23 -6.26 -8.46 4.68
CA MET A 23 -7.53 -8.13 4.01
C MET A 23 -8.70 -8.17 4.99
N TYR A 24 -8.75 -9.19 5.83
CA TYR A 24 -9.78 -9.31 6.88
C TYR A 24 -9.65 -8.22 7.92
N ALA A 25 -8.42 -7.92 8.33
CA ALA A 25 -8.12 -6.90 9.32
C ALA A 25 -8.48 -5.50 8.80
N TYR A 26 -8.26 -5.24 7.51
CA TYR A 26 -8.78 -4.05 6.83
C TYR A 26 -10.32 -4.02 6.82
N ALA A 27 -10.99 -5.09 6.39
CA ALA A 27 -12.46 -5.12 6.31
C ALA A 27 -13.12 -4.90 7.68
N VAL A 28 -12.62 -5.56 8.73
CA VAL A 28 -13.09 -5.40 10.11
C VAL A 28 -12.84 -3.97 10.59
N SER A 29 -11.64 -3.42 10.38
CA SER A 29 -11.32 -2.05 10.76
C SER A 29 -12.21 -1.02 10.06
N SER A 30 -12.48 -1.20 8.77
CA SER A 30 -13.37 -0.34 8.00
C SER A 30 -14.79 -0.39 8.54
N ALA A 31 -15.33 -1.59 8.79
CA ALA A 31 -16.67 -1.77 9.36
C ALA A 31 -16.82 -1.10 10.74
N LEU A 32 -15.83 -1.28 11.63
CA LEU A 32 -15.81 -0.65 12.96
C LEU A 32 -15.76 0.88 12.91
N HIS A 33 -15.26 1.44 11.82
CA HIS A 33 -15.17 2.89 11.60
C HIS A 33 -16.27 3.44 10.69
N GLY A 34 -17.31 2.64 10.40
CA GLY A 34 -18.44 3.07 9.56
C GLY A 34 -18.05 3.31 8.11
N VAL A 35 -16.94 2.73 7.65
CA VAL A 35 -16.45 2.90 6.29
C VAL A 35 -17.01 1.81 5.38
N GLY A 36 -17.85 2.21 4.44
CA GLY A 36 -18.41 1.34 3.41
C GLY A 36 -17.55 1.26 2.16
N ASN A 37 -17.71 0.17 1.41
CA ASN A 37 -17.10 -0.02 0.09
C ASN A 37 -18.15 0.19 -1.00
N ILE A 38 -17.76 0.86 -2.08
CA ILE A 38 -18.53 0.91 -3.32
C ILE A 38 -17.84 -0.01 -4.32
N LEU A 39 -18.55 -1.04 -4.75
CA LEU A 39 -18.06 -1.91 -5.82
C LEU A 39 -18.32 -1.24 -7.17
N TYR A 40 -17.25 -0.89 -7.88
CA TYR A 40 -17.33 -0.50 -9.29
C TYR A 40 -16.82 -1.66 -10.15
N LYS A 41 -17.48 -1.91 -11.29
CA LYS A 41 -17.31 -3.15 -12.08
C LYS A 41 -15.85 -3.43 -12.49
N ASP A 42 -15.07 -2.37 -12.70
CA ASP A 42 -13.68 -2.45 -13.15
C ASP A 42 -12.72 -1.73 -12.19
N PHE A 43 -13.20 -1.32 -11.02
CA PHE A 43 -12.40 -0.51 -10.10
C PHE A 43 -12.90 -0.60 -8.65
N MET A 44 -11.98 -0.75 -7.70
CA MET A 44 -12.31 -0.66 -6.28
C MET A 44 -11.66 0.62 -5.73
N ILE A 45 -12.44 1.70 -5.59
CA ILE A 45 -12.04 2.90 -4.84
C ILE A 45 -12.90 2.98 -3.59
N GLN A 46 -12.25 3.26 -2.46
CA GLN A 46 -12.94 3.70 -1.26
C GLN A 46 -13.03 5.25 -1.27
N LEU A 47 -14.22 5.79 -1.51
CA LEU A 47 -14.47 7.24 -1.57
C LEU A 47 -14.96 7.77 -0.21
N GLY A 48 -14.38 8.89 0.24
CA GLY A 48 -14.73 9.66 1.43
C GLY A 48 -13.86 10.94 1.51
N GLU A 49 -13.90 11.71 2.60
CA GLU A 49 -12.98 12.85 2.81
C GLU A 49 -11.49 12.45 2.87
N LYS A 50 -11.22 11.15 3.00
CA LYS A 50 -9.88 10.56 3.10
C LYS A 50 -9.75 9.45 2.09
N PHE A 51 -8.64 9.44 1.36
CA PHE A 51 -8.29 8.39 0.41
C PHE A 51 -7.47 7.30 1.11
N ILE A 52 -7.88 6.03 0.97
CA ILE A 52 -7.09 4.87 1.42
C ILE A 52 -6.54 4.18 0.18
N ILE A 53 -5.20 4.09 0.08
CA ILE A 53 -4.53 3.28 -0.95
C ILE A 53 -4.28 1.89 -0.36
N HIS A 54 -4.99 0.88 -0.87
CA HIS A 54 -4.79 -0.51 -0.49
C HIS A 54 -3.97 -1.21 -1.60
N TYR A 55 -2.72 -1.54 -1.30
CA TYR A 55 -1.88 -2.37 -2.16
C TYR A 55 -1.33 -3.56 -1.39
N THR A 56 -1.47 -4.75 -1.97
CA THR A 56 -1.22 -6.04 -1.30
C THR A 56 0.21 -6.53 -1.49
N TYR A 57 0.80 -6.24 -2.65
CA TYR A 57 2.14 -6.70 -3.02
C TYR A 57 3.15 -5.56 -3.01
N GLY A 58 4.37 -5.87 -2.57
CA GLY A 58 5.52 -5.02 -2.82
C GLY A 58 5.80 -4.98 -4.33
N CYS A 59 6.04 -3.79 -4.84
CA CYS A 59 6.46 -3.58 -6.22
C CYS A 59 8.00 -3.63 -6.25
N ASP A 60 8.54 -4.84 -6.40
CA ASP A 60 9.98 -5.10 -6.42
C ASP A 60 10.45 -5.41 -7.84
N TYR A 61 11.36 -4.60 -8.39
CA TYR A 61 11.87 -4.74 -9.76
C TYR A 61 13.39 -4.77 -9.78
N ASN A 62 13.95 -5.58 -10.67
CA ASN A 62 15.36 -5.44 -11.04
C ASN A 62 15.56 -4.35 -12.10
N MET A 63 16.81 -3.99 -12.40
CA MET A 63 17.16 -3.00 -13.43
C MET A 63 16.96 -3.50 -14.86
N LYS A 64 16.41 -4.71 -15.04
CA LYS A 64 15.93 -5.27 -16.31
C LYS A 64 14.40 -5.27 -16.39
N ASP A 65 13.74 -4.54 -15.50
CA ASP A 65 12.31 -4.30 -15.48
C ASP A 65 11.46 -5.53 -15.11
N GLU A 66 12.10 -6.58 -14.57
CA GLU A 66 11.44 -7.82 -14.18
C GLU A 66 10.97 -7.73 -12.72
N LEU A 67 9.70 -8.07 -12.49
CA LEU A 67 9.09 -8.13 -11.16
C LEU A 67 9.67 -9.32 -10.37
N THR A 68 10.27 -9.05 -9.21
CA THR A 68 10.91 -10.05 -8.35
C THR A 68 10.00 -10.47 -7.20
N TYR A 69 9.06 -11.38 -7.46
CA TYR A 69 8.16 -11.87 -6.41
C TYR A 69 8.92 -12.45 -5.20
N GLY A 70 8.59 -11.96 -4.01
CA GLY A 70 9.14 -12.45 -2.75
C GLY A 70 10.62 -12.15 -2.52
N LYS A 71 11.25 -11.32 -3.37
CA LYS A 71 12.63 -10.86 -3.22
C LYS A 71 12.69 -9.34 -3.34
N ILE A 72 13.55 -8.73 -2.53
CA ILE A 72 13.79 -7.29 -2.61
C ILE A 72 14.47 -6.99 -3.94
N GLY A 73 13.81 -6.15 -4.74
CA GLY A 73 14.34 -5.66 -6.02
C GLY A 73 15.33 -4.52 -5.83
N GLU A 74 16.00 -4.13 -6.93
CA GLU A 74 16.86 -2.94 -6.97
C GLU A 74 16.03 -1.65 -6.88
N TRP A 75 14.84 -1.66 -7.51
CA TRP A 75 13.81 -0.67 -7.25
C TRP A 75 12.67 -1.31 -6.47
N ARG A 76 12.20 -0.61 -5.43
CA ARG A 76 11.20 -1.14 -4.50
C ARG A 76 10.20 -0.07 -4.09
N PHE A 77 8.92 -0.41 -4.19
CA PHE A 77 7.83 0.31 -3.55
C PHE A 77 6.95 -0.67 -2.76
N ASP A 78 7.14 -0.72 -1.45
CA ASP A 78 6.45 -1.66 -0.54
C ASP A 78 6.09 -0.96 0.79
N LYS A 79 4.87 -1.16 1.28
CA LYS A 79 4.38 -0.61 2.56
C LYS A 79 5.24 -1.02 3.74
N ARG A 80 5.85 -2.20 3.68
CA ARG A 80 6.74 -2.74 4.72
C ARG A 80 8.02 -1.91 4.87
N SER A 81 8.36 -1.11 3.85
CA SER A 81 9.49 -0.18 3.91
C SER A 81 9.13 1.19 4.51
N ILE A 82 7.84 1.44 4.77
CA ILE A 82 7.29 2.72 5.24
C ILE A 82 6.24 2.49 6.34
N ASP A 83 6.41 1.44 7.14
CA ASP A 83 5.45 1.02 8.15
C ASP A 83 5.47 1.92 9.41
N GLN A 84 6.66 2.44 9.75
CA GLN A 84 6.88 3.35 10.88
C GLN A 84 7.19 4.79 10.44
N VAL A 85 7.36 5.03 9.15
CA VAL A 85 7.80 6.33 8.60
C VAL A 85 6.93 6.74 7.43
N ALA A 86 6.65 8.04 7.30
CA ALA A 86 5.96 8.55 6.12
C ALA A 86 6.81 8.27 4.85
N PRO A 87 6.16 8.00 3.70
CA PRO A 87 6.85 7.93 2.42
C PRO A 87 7.78 9.13 2.20
N LEU A 88 8.99 8.90 1.70
CA LEU A 88 9.90 9.98 1.35
C LEU A 88 9.32 10.84 0.23
N ARG A 89 9.65 12.13 0.23
CA ARG A 89 9.41 13.00 -0.93
C ARG A 89 10.33 12.58 -2.08
N ASN A 90 9.87 12.76 -3.32
CA ASN A 90 10.65 12.50 -4.54
C ASN A 90 11.18 11.06 -4.63
N LEU A 91 10.30 10.07 -4.41
CA LEU A 91 10.60 8.66 -4.67
C LEU A 91 11.10 8.48 -6.12
N PRO A 92 12.13 7.65 -6.33
CA PRO A 92 12.62 7.35 -7.67
C PRO A 92 11.50 6.69 -8.48
N LEU A 93 11.38 7.06 -9.75
CA LEU A 93 10.48 6.36 -10.67
C LEU A 93 10.96 4.92 -10.86
N PRO A 94 10.05 3.97 -11.09
CA PRO A 94 10.44 2.60 -11.44
C PRO A 94 11.24 2.60 -12.75
N PRO A 95 12.03 1.55 -13.01
CA PRO A 95 12.79 1.45 -14.25
C PRO A 95 11.86 1.33 -15.48
N THR A 96 12.43 1.40 -16.69
CA THR A 96 11.65 1.49 -17.94
C THR A 96 10.82 0.19 -18.12
N GLY A 97 9.79 0.10 -18.96
CA GLY A 97 9.07 -1.19 -19.14
C GLY A 97 8.18 -1.68 -17.97
N VAL A 98 8.25 -1.08 -16.78
CA VAL A 98 7.27 -1.30 -15.71
C VAL A 98 5.90 -0.77 -16.12
N THR A 99 4.83 -1.47 -15.72
CA THR A 99 3.44 -1.10 -16.06
C THR A 99 3.14 0.37 -15.71
N GLU A 100 2.44 1.06 -16.61
CA GLU A 100 2.10 2.48 -16.47
C GLU A 100 1.34 2.79 -15.16
N SER A 101 0.56 1.84 -14.66
CA SER A 101 -0.14 1.98 -13.37
C SER A 101 0.81 2.18 -12.19
N VAL A 102 1.95 1.47 -12.16
CA VAL A 102 2.96 1.62 -11.10
C VAL A 102 3.70 2.95 -11.25
N VAL A 103 4.05 3.33 -12.47
CA VAL A 103 4.65 4.65 -12.76
C VAL A 103 3.71 5.78 -12.29
N THR A 104 2.44 5.68 -12.63
CA THR A 104 1.40 6.66 -12.26
C THR A 104 1.22 6.73 -10.75
N LEU A 105 1.15 5.58 -10.07
CA LEU A 105 1.08 5.53 -8.61
C LEU A 105 2.23 6.31 -7.95
N VAL A 106 3.48 6.05 -8.36
CA VAL A 106 4.66 6.71 -7.78
C VAL A 106 4.65 8.21 -8.06
N LYS A 107 4.22 8.64 -9.26
CA LYS A 107 4.04 10.06 -9.59
C LYS A 107 3.01 10.73 -8.69
N MET A 108 1.85 10.10 -8.48
CA MET A 108 0.81 10.63 -7.60
C MET A 108 1.26 10.71 -6.14
N VAL A 109 2.02 9.71 -5.66
CA VAL A 109 2.63 9.77 -4.32
C VAL A 109 3.60 10.94 -4.23
N ASN A 110 4.48 11.13 -5.22
CA ASN A 110 5.40 12.27 -5.26
C ASN A 110 4.68 13.61 -5.30
N GLU A 111 3.62 13.75 -6.10
CA GLU A 111 2.78 14.94 -6.14
C GLU A 111 2.13 15.22 -4.79
N ALA A 112 1.52 14.21 -4.17
CA ALA A 112 0.86 14.35 -2.87
C ALA A 112 1.86 14.73 -1.77
N THR A 113 2.97 14.01 -1.66
CA THR A 113 4.01 14.28 -0.65
C THR A 113 4.67 15.65 -0.83
N ALA A 114 4.74 16.17 -2.07
CA ALA A 114 5.24 17.51 -2.33
C ALA A 114 4.28 18.60 -1.80
N ASN A 115 2.96 18.40 -1.96
CA ASN A 115 1.95 19.42 -1.72
C ASN A 115 1.29 19.36 -0.32
N ILE A 116 1.38 18.24 0.41
CA ILE A 116 0.83 18.13 1.76
C ILE A 116 1.75 18.88 2.76
N PRO A 117 1.25 19.89 3.49
CA PRO A 117 2.01 20.57 4.54
C PRO A 117 2.38 19.60 5.66
N ASN A 118 3.54 19.80 6.29
CA ASN A 118 4.04 18.98 7.41
C ASN A 118 4.16 17.47 7.09
N TRP A 119 4.33 17.11 5.81
CA TRP A 119 4.48 15.71 5.42
C TRP A 119 5.71 15.07 6.09
N GLY A 120 5.47 14.05 6.92
CA GLY A 120 6.50 13.31 7.66
C GLY A 120 6.97 13.96 8.97
N SER A 121 6.31 15.03 9.42
CA SER A 121 6.55 15.69 10.71
C SER A 121 5.58 15.23 11.80
#